data_AF-A0A2P4S7V0-F1
#
_entry.id   AF-A0A2P4S7V0-F1
#
_cell.length_a   1.000
_cell.length_b   1.000
_cell.length_c   1.000
_cell.angle_alpha   90.00
_cell.angle_beta   90.00
_cell.angle_gamma   90.00
#
_symmetry.space_group_name_H-M   'P 1'
#
loop_
_entity.id
_entity.type
_entity.pdbx_description
1 polymer ?
#
loop_
_entity_poly.entity_id
_entity_poly.type
_entity_poly.pdbx_seq_one_letter_code
_entity_poly.pdbx_strand_id
1 'polypeptide(L)'
;MQTTIKSTISAVSEKGYDPKYFHYRVERIFIDDHNVPALQDMLKFTASVREWMNQDEKNIIAIHCKGGKGRTGTMVCTWLIHSDQFESAK
;
A
#
# COMPACT_ATOMS: atom_id res chain seq x y z
N MET A 1 -7.59 -8.61 21.41
CA MET A 1 -6.46 -8.35 20.49
C MET A 1 -7.03 -8.17 19.09
N GLN A 2 -7.14 -6.93 18.62
CA GLN A 2 -7.71 -6.63 17.30
C GLN A 2 -6.57 -6.65 16.28
N THR A 3 -6.69 -7.46 15.22
CA THR A 3 -5.90 -7.33 14.00
C THR A 3 -6.01 -5.88 13.52
N THR A 4 -4.88 -5.19 13.36
CA THR A 4 -4.91 -3.81 12.86
C THR A 4 -4.56 -3.78 11.38
N ILE A 5 -5.34 -3.02 10.61
CA ILE A 5 -5.20 -2.88 9.16
C ILE A 5 -4.66 -1.50 8.84
N LYS A 6 -3.57 -1.43 8.07
CA LYS A 6 -3.16 -0.21 7.38
C LYS A 6 -3.60 -0.31 5.92
N SER A 7 -4.53 0.55 5.52
CA SER A 7 -5.02 0.59 4.15
C SER A 7 -4.19 1.60 3.35
N THR A 8 -3.55 1.13 2.27
CA THR A 8 -2.87 2.01 1.31
C THR A 8 -3.74 2.12 0.06
N ILE A 9 -4.20 3.34 -0.22
CA ILE A 9 -5.09 3.65 -1.34
C ILE A 9 -4.25 4.23 -2.47
N SER A 10 -4.20 3.53 -3.60
CA SER A 10 -3.66 4.06 -4.85
C SER A 10 -4.81 4.57 -5.72
N ALA A 11 -5.14 5.85 -5.60
CA ALA A 11 -6.24 6.45 -6.35
C ALA A 11 -5.73 7.60 -7.21
N VAL A 12 -5.94 7.46 -8.51
CA VAL A 12 -5.91 8.58 -9.43
C VAL A 12 -7.36 9.02 -9.58
N SER A 13 -7.63 10.27 -9.21
CA SER A 13 -8.88 10.99 -9.44
C SER A 13 -10.14 10.63 -8.64
N GLU A 14 -10.22 9.53 -7.88
CA GLU A 14 -11.45 9.21 -7.14
C GLU A 14 -11.51 9.78 -5.71
N LYS A 15 -12.69 10.30 -5.34
CA LYS A 15 -13.06 10.72 -3.98
C LYS A 15 -12.63 9.65 -2.98
N GLY A 16 -11.66 9.96 -2.13
CA GLY A 16 -11.23 9.02 -1.10
C GLY A 16 -12.35 8.69 -0.12
N TYR A 17 -12.29 7.52 0.50
CA TYR A 17 -13.21 7.15 1.58
C TYR A 17 -12.97 8.00 2.82
N ASP A 18 -14.02 8.17 3.63
CA ASP A 18 -13.87 8.76 4.95
C ASP A 18 -12.95 7.85 5.81
N PRO A 19 -11.78 8.36 6.25
CA PRO A 19 -10.81 7.55 6.98
C PRO A 19 -11.33 7.01 8.31
N LYS A 20 -12.44 7.55 8.84
CA LYS A 20 -13.07 7.04 10.07
C LYS A 20 -13.43 5.56 10.00
N TYR A 21 -13.82 5.07 8.82
CA TYR A 21 -14.21 3.66 8.63
C TYR A 21 -13.01 2.70 8.71
N PHE A 22 -11.79 3.23 8.59
CA PHE A 22 -10.55 2.48 8.67
C PHE A 22 -9.73 2.88 9.89
N HIS A 23 -10.39 3.43 10.93
CA HIS A 23 -9.74 3.88 12.16
C HIS A 23 -8.59 4.87 11.92
N TYR A 24 -8.72 5.72 10.89
CA TYR A 24 -7.69 6.68 10.46
C TYR A 24 -6.36 6.05 10.05
N ARG A 25 -6.34 4.73 9.76
CA ARG A 25 -5.16 3.99 9.28
C ARG A 25 -5.16 3.91 7.76
N VAL A 26 -5.30 5.07 7.11
CA VAL A 26 -5.36 5.19 5.66
C VAL A 26 -4.22 6.04 5.17
N GLU A 27 -3.38 5.47 4.33
CA GLU A 27 -2.34 6.18 3.59
C GLU A 27 -2.75 6.28 2.12
N ARG A 28 -2.61 7.47 1.52
CA ARG A 28 -3.03 7.71 0.13
C ARG A 28 -1.81 8.00 -0.72
N ILE A 29 -1.64 7.21 -1.77
CA ILE A 29 -0.59 7.37 -2.76
C ILE A 29 -1.27 7.74 -4.08
N PHE A 30 -0.97 8.93 -4.57
CA PHE A 30 -1.53 9.42 -5.82
C PHE A 30 -0.62 8.99 -6.97
N ILE A 31 -1.14 8.19 -7.91
CA ILE A 31 -0.32 7.52 -8.95
C ILE A 31 -0.50 8.07 -10.38
N ASP A 32 -1.30 9.07 -10.73
CA ASP A 32 -1.65 9.40 -12.15
C ASP A 32 -2.06 8.23 -13.10
N ASP A 33 -3.12 8.47 -13.87
CA ASP A 33 -3.77 7.41 -14.63
C ASP A 33 -2.90 7.10 -15.84
N HIS A 34 -2.61 5.83 -16.09
CA HIS A 34 -1.66 5.33 -17.11
C HIS A 34 -0.17 5.50 -16.79
N ASN A 35 0.20 5.93 -15.58
CA ASN A 35 1.60 6.07 -15.18
C ASN A 35 2.00 5.10 -14.06
N VAL A 36 3.30 4.83 -13.98
CA VAL A 36 3.92 4.12 -12.86
C VAL A 36 4.09 5.08 -11.67
N PRO A 37 3.99 4.59 -10.42
CA PRO A 37 4.35 5.40 -9.26
C PRO A 37 5.80 5.89 -9.38
N ALA A 38 6.04 7.14 -8.95
CA ALA A 38 7.40 7.62 -8.82
C ALA A 38 8.18 6.74 -7.84
N LEU A 39 9.46 6.50 -8.13
CA LEU A 39 10.32 5.68 -7.26
C LEU A 39 10.32 6.19 -5.82
N GLN A 40 10.31 7.51 -5.64
CA GLN A 40 10.24 8.12 -4.31
C GLN A 40 8.98 7.72 -3.54
N ASP A 41 7.83 7.60 -4.21
CA ASP A 41 6.58 7.23 -3.56
C ASP A 41 6.55 5.74 -3.24
N MET A 42 7.13 4.90 -4.11
CA MET A 42 7.35 3.49 -3.80
C MET A 42 8.24 3.30 -2.57
N LEU A 43 9.32 4.07 -2.43
CA LEU A 43 10.21 4.00 -1.27
C LEU A 43 9.54 4.49 0.02
N LYS A 44 8.77 5.59 -0.05
CA LYS A 44 7.99 6.07 1.10
C LYS A 44 6.97 5.03 1.54
N PHE A 45 6.27 4.42 0.58
CA PHE A 45 5.33 3.34 0.84
C PHE A 45 6.00 2.16 1.55
N THR A 46 7.11 1.64 1.02
CA THR A 46 7.75 0.46 1.63
C THR A 46 8.32 0.75 3.00
N ALA A 47 8.85 1.96 3.24
CA ALA A 47 9.28 2.39 4.57
C ALA A 47 8.11 2.46 5.55
N SER A 48 7.01 3.10 5.14
CA SER A 48 5.79 3.26 5.92
C SER A 48 5.11 1.92 6.24
N VAL A 49 5.11 0.98 5.31
CA VAL A 49 4.62 -0.38 5.52
C VAL A 49 5.56 -1.18 6.43
N ARG A 50 6.88 -1.06 6.26
CA ARG A 50 7.84 -1.75 7.12
C ARG A 50 7.71 -1.30 8.58
N GLU A 51 7.58 -0.01 8.82
CA GLU A 51 7.32 0.53 10.15
C GLU A 51 6.02 -0.06 10.74
N TRP A 52 4.96 -0.12 9.93
CA TRP A 52 3.70 -0.72 10.35
C TRP A 52 3.82 -2.21 10.70
N MET A 53 4.47 -3.00 9.86
CA MET A 53 4.64 -4.44 10.08
C MET A 53 5.54 -4.74 11.29
N ASN A 54 6.47 -3.84 11.63
CA ASN A 54 7.34 -3.99 12.80
C ASN A 54 6.66 -3.65 14.14
N GLN A 55 5.49 -3.00 14.13
CA GLN A 55 4.78 -2.62 15.36
C GLN A 55 4.08 -3.80 16.05
N ASP A 56 3.56 -4.76 15.28
CA ASP A 56 2.86 -5.95 15.80
C ASP A 56 2.86 -7.04 14.71
N GLU A 57 3.18 -8.28 15.08
CA GLU A 57 3.17 -9.44 14.18
C GLU A 57 1.78 -9.74 13.58
N LYS A 58 0.72 -9.24 14.21
CA LYS A 58 -0.68 -9.37 13.74
C LYS A 58 -1.09 -8.25 12.79
N ASN A 59 -0.19 -7.31 12.49
CA ASN A 59 -0.49 -6.23 11.57
C ASN A 59 -0.61 -6.73 10.14
N ILE A 60 -1.61 -6.19 9.44
CA ILE A 60 -1.82 -6.49 8.03
C ILE A 60 -1.88 -5.20 7.22
N ILE A 61 -1.53 -5.31 5.93
CA ILE A 61 -1.70 -4.24 4.96
C ILE A 61 -2.79 -4.59 3.96
N ALA A 62 -3.60 -3.60 3.61
CA ALA A 62 -4.62 -3.71 2.57
C ALA A 62 -4.32 -2.69 1.47
N ILE A 63 -3.89 -3.15 0.31
CA ILE A 63 -3.56 -2.31 -0.84
C ILE A 63 -4.68 -2.41 -1.85
N HIS A 64 -5.25 -1.28 -2.27
CA HIS A 64 -6.28 -1.30 -3.30
C HIS A 64 -6.19 -0.09 -4.23
N CYS A 65 -6.76 -0.25 -5.42
CA CYS A 65 -7.04 0.83 -6.36
C CYS A 65 -8.45 0.62 -6.95
N LYS A 66 -8.94 1.53 -7.78
CA LYS A 66 -10.27 1.41 -8.42
C LYS A 66 -10.50 0.05 -9.09
N GLY A 67 -9.52 -0.40 -9.89
CA GLY A 67 -9.63 -1.63 -10.68
C GLY A 67 -9.02 -2.87 -10.03
N GLY A 68 -8.28 -2.73 -8.93
CA GLY A 68 -7.61 -3.83 -8.23
C GLY A 68 -6.54 -4.60 -9.04
N LYS A 69 -6.09 -4.08 -10.19
CA LYS A 69 -5.18 -4.77 -11.12
C LYS A 69 -3.79 -4.14 -11.13
N GLY A 70 -3.47 -3.32 -12.14
CA GLY A 70 -2.12 -2.82 -12.42
C GLY A 70 -1.44 -2.12 -11.23
N ARG A 71 -1.99 -0.99 -10.76
CA ARG A 71 -1.42 -0.23 -9.65
C ARG A 71 -1.33 -1.03 -8.34
N THR A 72 -2.34 -1.86 -8.08
CA THR A 72 -2.33 -2.72 -6.88
C THR A 72 -1.22 -3.75 -6.97
N GLY A 73 -1.12 -4.45 -8.11
CA GLY A 73 -0.10 -5.47 -8.35
C GLY A 73 1.30 -4.91 -8.25
N THR A 74 1.57 -3.73 -8.84
CA THR A 74 2.87 -3.06 -8.72
C THR A 74 3.26 -2.85 -7.26
N MET A 75 2.39 -2.25 -6.45
CA MET A 75 2.67 -1.95 -5.04
C MET A 75 2.82 -3.21 -4.18
N VAL A 76 2.01 -4.26 -4.45
CA VAL A 76 2.13 -5.57 -3.79
C VAL A 76 3.48 -6.20 -4.12
N CYS A 77 3.86 -6.26 -5.40
CA CYS A 77 5.14 -6.83 -5.81
C CYS A 77 6.32 -6.06 -5.24
N THR A 78 6.25 -4.72 -5.22
CA THR A 78 7.26 -3.87 -4.57
C THR A 78 7.43 -4.22 -3.09
N TRP A 79 6.32 -4.44 -2.37
CA TRP A 79 6.39 -4.86 -0.96
C TRP A 79 6.98 -6.26 -0.81
N LEU A 80 6.59 -7.21 -1.65
CA LEU A 80 7.09 -8.59 -1.61
C LEU A 80 8.60 -8.68 -1.82
N ILE A 81 9.14 -7.89 -2.75
CA ILE A 81 10.58 -7.78 -2.97
C ILE A 81 11.25 -7.08 -1.77
N HIS A 82 10.67 -5.97 -1.30
CA HIS A 82 11.24 -5.21 -0.19
C HIS A 82 11.18 -5.93 1.17
N SER A 83 10.25 -6.87 1.35
CA SER A 83 10.12 -7.68 2.57
C SER A 83 10.98 -8.95 2.53
N ASP A 84 11.87 -9.07 1.54
CA ASP A 84 12.76 -10.22 1.32
C ASP A 84 12.00 -11.56 1.18
N GLN A 85 10.70 -11.51 0.86
CA GLN A 85 9.91 -12.72 0.60
C GLN A 85 10.20 -13.29 -0.79
N PHE A 86 10.66 -12.46 -1.71
CA PHE A 86 11.04 -12.83 -3.07
C PHE A 86 12.23 -12.02 -3.55
N GLU A 87 13.23 -12.68 -4.14
CA GLU A 87 14.43 -12.00 -4.68
C GLU A 87 14.18 -11.34 -6.05
N SER A 88 13.14 -11.75 -6.80
CA SER A 88 12.79 -11.14 -8.09
C SER A 88 11.33 -11.38 -8.48
N ALA A 89 10.74 -10.43 -9.22
CA ALA A 89 9.48 -10.62 -9.94
C ALA A 89 9.78 -11.31 -11.29
N LYS A 90 9.73 -12.64 -11.30
CA LYS A 90 9.87 -13.45 -12.52
C LYS A 90 8.52 -13.70 -13.18
#